data_AF-A0AAT9LTZ9-F1
#
_entry.id   AF-A0AAT9LTZ9-F1
#
_cell.length_a   1.000
_cell.length_b   1.000
_cell.length_c   1.000
_cell.angle_alpha   90.00
_cell.angle_beta   90.00
_cell.angle_gamma   90.00
#
_symmetry.space_group_name_H-M   'P 1'
#
loop_
_entity.id
_entity.type
_entity.pdbx_description
1 polymer ?
#
loop_
_entity_poly.entity_id
_entity_poly.type
_entity_poly.pdbx_seq_one_letter_code
_entity_poly.pdbx_strand_id
1 'polypeptide(L)'
;MTLADVRAIYLVHAMVQREFGFMPELVRAVVGGDVDRARVVIGHVELVAGLARRHHRVEDRHFWPKLLDRLPAEAAPLVRAMESEHQDIDVLVGCLGKALDSWRAAAAPSARDATAAVLDALILPLADHLAREEEHVVPLIARCVTSAECDEMLADHVEDTELAPLIFGLLRYDADPDVFRMTVERLPLRSAILERSEQAFAEHAQRVYGTATPPHAPGPPSPADGPCSLTGIA
;
A
#
# COMPACT_ATOMS: atom_id res chain seq x y z
N MET A 1 24.04 -18.38 6.20
CA MET A 1 22.67 -17.90 6.43
C MET A 1 22.06 -17.57 5.08
N THR A 2 20.78 -17.88 4.86
CA THR A 2 20.08 -17.56 3.60
C THR A 2 19.65 -16.09 3.62
N LEU A 3 19.82 -15.39 2.51
CA LEU A 3 19.36 -14.00 2.35
C LEU A 3 17.83 -13.92 2.25
N ALA A 4 17.28 -12.76 2.59
CA ALA A 4 15.85 -12.52 2.56
C ALA A 4 15.30 -12.61 1.13
N ASP A 5 14.10 -13.18 1.01
CA ASP A 5 13.29 -13.04 -0.18
C ASP A 5 12.50 -11.73 -0.07
N VAL A 6 12.93 -10.73 -0.84
CA VAL A 6 12.34 -9.38 -0.81
C VAL A 6 11.07 -9.26 -1.65
N ARG A 7 10.65 -10.32 -2.36
CA ARG A 7 9.48 -10.28 -3.24
C ARG A 7 8.17 -9.98 -2.48
N ALA A 8 8.13 -10.26 -1.17
CA ALA A 8 7.01 -9.90 -0.31
C ALA A 8 6.78 -8.38 -0.18
N ILE A 9 7.84 -7.56 -0.28
CA ILE A 9 7.76 -6.09 -0.22
C ILE A 9 6.92 -5.56 -1.40
N TYR A 10 7.20 -6.06 -2.61
CA TYR A 10 6.47 -5.69 -3.83
C TYR A 10 4.97 -6.04 -3.76
N LEU A 11 4.56 -7.05 -2.98
CA LEU A 11 3.14 -7.35 -2.79
C LEU A 11 2.41 -6.21 -2.06
N VAL A 12 3.05 -5.63 -1.04
CA VAL A 12 2.51 -4.51 -0.28
C VAL A 12 2.49 -3.26 -1.16
N HIS A 13 3.57 -3.00 -1.90
CA HIS A 13 3.70 -1.83 -2.76
C HIS A 13 2.64 -1.83 -3.87
N ALA A 14 2.47 -2.96 -4.56
CA ALA A 14 1.44 -3.11 -5.59
C ALA A 14 0.03 -2.88 -5.03
N MET A 15 -0.27 -3.41 -3.84
CA MET A 15 -1.55 -3.17 -3.16
C MET A 15 -1.72 -1.69 -2.80
N VAL A 16 -0.74 -1.05 -2.17
CA VAL A 16 -0.81 0.38 -1.80
C VAL A 16 -1.02 1.24 -3.05
N GLN A 17 -0.22 1.03 -4.09
CA GLN A 17 -0.32 1.80 -5.33
C GLN A 17 -1.69 1.65 -6.00
N ARG A 18 -2.21 0.42 -6.10
CA ARG A 18 -3.55 0.15 -6.64
C ARG A 18 -4.62 0.88 -5.84
N GLU A 19 -4.65 0.65 -4.54
CA GLU A 19 -5.74 1.11 -3.70
C GLU A 19 -5.78 2.65 -3.64
N PHE A 20 -4.62 3.29 -3.47
CA PHE A 20 -4.54 4.75 -3.53
C PHE A 20 -4.93 5.33 -4.90
N GLY A 21 -4.71 4.58 -5.99
CA GLY A 21 -5.20 4.95 -7.32
C GLY A 21 -6.73 4.95 -7.47
N PHE A 22 -7.46 4.12 -6.70
CA PHE A 22 -8.92 4.00 -6.82
C PHE A 22 -9.71 4.77 -5.76
N MET A 23 -9.14 4.95 -4.56
CA MET A 23 -9.83 5.60 -3.44
C MET A 23 -10.41 7.00 -3.73
N PRO A 24 -9.76 7.90 -4.49
CA PRO A 24 -10.34 9.21 -4.79
C PRO A 24 -11.69 9.12 -5.49
N GLU A 25 -11.81 8.27 -6.51
CA GLU A 25 -13.06 8.08 -7.25
C GLU A 25 -14.11 7.36 -6.42
N LEU A 26 -13.72 6.41 -5.56
CA LEU A 26 -14.63 5.80 -4.59
C LEU A 26 -15.26 6.85 -3.67
N VAL A 27 -14.46 7.81 -3.21
CA VAL A 27 -14.94 8.91 -2.36
C VAL A 27 -15.87 9.83 -3.16
N ARG A 28 -15.47 10.26 -4.37
CA ARG A 28 -16.28 11.15 -5.23
C ARG A 28 -17.64 10.55 -5.60
N ALA A 29 -17.71 9.23 -5.78
CA ALA A 29 -18.92 8.51 -6.17
C ALA A 29 -19.99 8.46 -5.05
N VAL A 30 -19.64 8.79 -3.80
CA VAL A 30 -20.63 8.82 -2.71
C VAL A 30 -21.57 10.00 -2.87
N VAL A 31 -22.87 9.71 -2.85
CA VAL A 31 -23.94 10.71 -2.89
C VAL A 31 -23.94 11.52 -1.60
N GLY A 32 -24.12 12.84 -1.70
CA GLY A 32 -24.19 13.73 -0.54
C GLY A 32 -25.28 13.30 0.45
N GLY A 33 -24.93 13.17 1.72
CA GLY A 33 -25.84 12.73 2.78
C GLY A 33 -26.00 11.21 2.92
N ASP A 34 -25.39 10.40 2.04
CA ASP A 34 -25.39 8.93 2.17
C ASP A 34 -24.32 8.50 3.19
N VAL A 35 -24.68 8.59 4.47
CA VAL A 35 -23.79 8.29 5.60
C VAL A 35 -23.41 6.80 5.66
N ASP A 36 -24.31 5.91 5.27
CA ASP A 36 -24.05 4.47 5.31
C ASP A 36 -23.03 4.08 4.24
N ARG A 37 -23.17 4.61 3.03
CA ARG A 37 -22.17 4.43 1.98
C ARG A 37 -20.84 5.09 2.34
N ALA A 38 -20.87 6.32 2.87
CA ALA A 38 -19.67 7.01 3.33
C ALA A 38 -18.91 6.17 4.37
N ARG A 39 -19.60 5.55 5.33
CA ARG A 39 -18.98 4.68 6.35
C ARG A 39 -18.20 3.52 5.75
N VAL A 40 -18.75 2.87 4.71
CA VAL A 40 -18.07 1.76 4.01
C VAL A 40 -16.79 2.25 3.32
N VAL A 41 -16.87 3.36 2.58
CA VAL A 41 -15.71 3.92 1.87
C VAL A 41 -14.65 4.40 2.85
N ILE A 42 -15.05 5.13 3.91
CA ILE A 42 -14.14 5.60 4.96
C ILE A 42 -13.40 4.43 5.60
N GLY A 43 -14.11 3.36 5.99
CA GLY A 43 -13.47 2.19 6.60
C GLY A 43 -12.45 1.51 5.69
N HIS A 44 -12.68 1.49 4.37
CA HIS A 44 -11.70 1.00 3.42
C HIS A 44 -10.49 1.92 3.30
N VAL A 45 -10.70 3.25 3.23
CA VAL A 45 -9.60 4.23 3.19
C VAL A 45 -8.73 4.12 4.43
N GLU A 46 -9.35 4.02 5.61
CA GLU A 46 -8.62 3.87 6.89
C GLU A 46 -7.84 2.56 6.95
N LEU A 47 -8.41 1.45 6.45
CA LEU A 47 -7.71 0.18 6.36
C LEU A 47 -6.44 0.29 5.51
N VAL A 48 -6.55 0.80 4.28
CA VAL A 48 -5.43 0.90 3.34
C VAL A 48 -4.38 1.89 3.84
N ALA A 49 -4.78 3.07 4.31
CA ALA A 49 -3.86 4.06 4.86
C ALA A 49 -3.17 3.54 6.14
N GLY A 50 -3.89 2.79 6.97
CA GLY A 50 -3.33 2.13 8.15
C GLY A 50 -2.29 1.07 7.81
N LEU A 51 -2.52 0.29 6.75
CA LEU A 51 -1.56 -0.69 6.22
C LEU A 51 -0.29 -0.02 5.68
N ALA A 52 -0.43 1.02 4.86
CA ALA A 52 0.72 1.77 4.33
C ALA A 52 1.59 2.36 5.45
N ARG A 53 0.96 3.01 6.45
CA ARG A 53 1.71 3.54 7.60
C ARG A 53 2.36 2.45 8.45
N ARG A 54 1.74 1.27 8.56
CA ARG A 54 2.33 0.14 9.29
C ARG A 54 3.54 -0.41 8.56
N HIS A 55 3.47 -0.52 7.23
CA HIS A 55 4.56 -0.92 6.36
C HIS A 55 5.81 -0.05 6.59
N HIS A 56 5.70 1.27 6.42
CA HIS A 56 6.81 2.21 6.65
C HIS A 56 7.41 2.09 8.06
N ARG A 57 6.56 2.04 9.11
CA ARG A 57 7.05 1.91 10.50
C ARG A 57 7.85 0.63 10.74
N VAL A 58 7.47 -0.45 10.06
CA VAL A 58 8.16 -1.73 10.21
C VAL A 58 9.48 -1.71 9.45
N GLU A 59 9.55 -1.10 8.27
CA GLU A 59 10.80 -0.86 7.55
C GLU A 59 11.77 0.01 8.35
N ASP A 60 11.26 1.12 8.91
CA ASP A 60 12.01 2.03 9.79
C ASP A 60 12.66 1.28 10.95
N ARG A 61 11.88 0.40 11.57
CA ARG A 61 12.31 -0.36 12.75
C ARG A 61 13.29 -1.47 12.40
N HIS A 62 13.08 -2.18 11.30
CA HIS A 62 13.75 -3.45 11.04
C HIS A 62 14.86 -3.36 10.01
N PHE A 63 14.72 -2.53 8.98
CA PHE A 63 15.68 -2.44 7.88
C PHE A 63 16.72 -1.35 8.09
N TRP A 64 16.33 -0.11 8.43
CA TRP A 64 17.30 1.00 8.55
C TRP A 64 18.47 0.71 9.48
N PRO A 65 18.28 0.19 10.71
CA PRO A 65 19.41 -0.08 11.59
C PRO A 65 20.39 -1.10 10.98
N LYS A 66 19.88 -2.11 10.26
CA LYS A 66 20.70 -3.17 9.66
C LYS A 66 21.45 -2.66 8.43
N LEU A 67 20.79 -1.87 7.58
CA LEU A 67 21.43 -1.27 6.42
C LEU A 67 22.53 -0.29 6.83
N LEU A 68 22.28 0.54 7.86
CA LEU A 68 23.27 1.48 8.39
C LEU A 68 24.48 0.78 9.05
N ASP A 69 24.25 -0.33 9.75
CA ASP A 69 25.33 -1.11 10.36
C ASP A 69 26.20 -1.82 9.31
N ARG A 70 25.58 -2.41 8.29
CA ARG A 70 26.27 -3.30 7.33
C ARG A 70 26.82 -2.59 6.09
N LEU A 71 26.15 -1.53 5.64
CA LEU A 71 26.46 -0.80 4.41
C LEU A 71 26.42 0.73 4.63
N PRO A 72 27.09 1.29 5.65
CA PRO A 72 26.89 2.68 6.09
C PRO A 72 27.06 3.72 4.97
N ALA A 73 28.04 3.55 4.08
CA ALA A 73 28.30 4.50 3.00
C ALA A 73 27.21 4.50 1.92
N GLU A 74 26.69 3.32 1.55
CA GLU A 74 25.62 3.16 0.55
C GLU A 74 24.26 3.51 1.15
N ALA A 75 23.99 3.05 2.38
CA ALA A 75 22.68 3.12 3.02
C ALA A 75 22.37 4.51 3.61
N ALA A 76 23.35 5.20 4.23
CA ALA A 76 23.07 6.44 4.95
C ALA A 76 22.36 7.55 4.13
N PRO A 77 22.72 7.84 2.87
CA PRO A 77 21.96 8.81 2.08
C PRO A 77 20.55 8.33 1.74
N LEU A 78 20.37 7.03 1.45
CA LEU A 78 19.07 6.45 1.10
C LEU A 78 18.13 6.42 2.31
N VAL A 79 18.59 5.94 3.46
CA VAL A 79 17.80 5.89 4.70
C VAL A 79 17.30 7.28 5.08
N ARG A 80 18.14 8.31 5.01
CA ARG A 80 17.70 9.69 5.29
C ARG A 80 16.63 10.19 4.31
N ALA A 81 16.71 9.80 3.04
CA ALA A 81 15.70 10.14 2.05
C ALA A 81 14.38 9.42 2.37
N MET A 82 14.43 8.10 2.62
CA MET A 82 13.25 7.30 2.99
C MET A 82 12.57 7.83 4.25
N GLU A 83 13.32 8.13 5.32
CA GLU A 83 12.78 8.69 6.55
C GLU A 83 12.09 10.06 6.32
N SER A 84 12.67 10.91 5.46
CA SER A 84 12.04 12.19 5.09
C SER A 84 10.76 11.98 4.31
N GLU A 85 10.74 11.05 3.35
CA GLU A 85 9.57 10.73 2.54
C GLU A 85 8.46 10.08 3.38
N HIS A 86 8.80 9.17 4.30
CA HIS A 86 7.88 8.61 5.28
C HIS A 86 7.21 9.70 6.10
N GLN A 87 7.97 10.70 6.58
CA GLN A 87 7.45 11.82 7.35
C GLN A 87 6.48 12.68 6.53
N ASP A 88 6.83 13.02 5.29
CA ASP A 88 5.98 13.81 4.39
C ASP A 88 4.66 13.07 4.08
N ILE A 89 4.72 11.76 3.82
CA ILE A 89 3.54 10.91 3.62
C ILE A 89 2.71 10.83 4.91
N ASP A 90 3.33 10.64 6.08
CA ASP A 90 2.62 10.59 7.36
C ASP A 90 1.87 11.89 7.67
N VAL A 91 2.42 13.05 7.30
CA VAL A 91 1.72 14.34 7.41
C VAL A 91 0.46 14.34 6.55
N LEU A 92 0.56 13.91 5.29
CA LEU A 92 -0.59 13.82 4.39
C LEU A 92 -1.64 12.81 4.85
N VAL A 93 -1.23 11.65 5.38
CA VAL A 93 -2.17 10.68 5.96
C VAL A 93 -2.81 11.24 7.24
N GLY A 94 -2.10 12.07 8.02
CA GLY A 94 -2.68 12.82 9.13
C GLY A 94 -3.75 13.82 8.68
N CYS A 95 -3.55 14.50 7.55
CA CYS A 95 -4.55 15.35 6.92
C CYS A 95 -5.75 14.53 6.42
N LEU A 96 -5.49 13.35 5.84
CA LEU A 96 -6.54 12.43 5.38
C LEU A 96 -7.44 11.99 6.54
N GLY A 97 -6.87 11.62 7.68
CA GLY A 97 -7.65 11.26 8.88
C GLY A 97 -8.61 12.38 9.30
N LYS A 98 -8.14 13.62 9.36
CA LYS A 98 -8.98 14.79 9.69
C LYS A 98 -10.10 15.02 8.67
N ALA A 99 -9.80 14.83 7.37
CA ALA A 99 -10.78 14.96 6.30
C ALA A 99 -11.87 13.86 6.41
N LEU A 100 -11.47 12.62 6.66
CA LEU A 100 -12.37 11.49 6.89
C LEU A 100 -13.26 11.71 8.11
N ASP A 101 -12.71 12.21 9.22
CA ASP A 101 -13.49 12.51 10.44
C ASP A 101 -14.58 13.55 10.17
N SER A 102 -14.22 14.63 9.45
CA SER A 102 -15.17 15.67 9.03
C SER A 102 -16.26 15.11 8.12
N TRP A 103 -15.87 14.27 7.16
CA TRP A 103 -16.80 13.68 6.21
C TRP A 103 -17.74 12.66 6.85
N ARG A 104 -17.26 11.87 7.82
CA ARG A 104 -18.01 10.80 8.51
C ARG A 104 -19.30 11.29 9.17
N ALA A 105 -19.31 12.53 9.68
CA ALA A 105 -20.42 13.04 10.47
C ALA A 105 -21.73 13.23 9.67
N ALA A 106 -21.63 13.68 8.42
CA ALA A 106 -22.80 14.07 7.63
C ALA A 106 -22.74 13.67 6.16
N ALA A 107 -21.67 13.03 5.70
CA ALA A 107 -21.42 12.75 4.29
C ALA A 107 -21.58 14.01 3.41
N ALA A 108 -21.17 15.17 3.93
CA ALA A 108 -21.34 16.45 3.25
C ALA A 108 -20.49 16.49 1.95
N PRO A 109 -21.04 16.96 0.81
CA PRO A 109 -20.29 17.02 -0.45
C PRO A 109 -18.97 17.78 -0.35
N SER A 110 -18.93 18.90 0.40
CA SER A 110 -17.69 19.66 0.59
C SER A 110 -16.61 18.88 1.35
N ALA A 111 -16.98 18.10 2.37
CA ALA A 111 -16.06 17.25 3.11
C ALA A 111 -15.62 16.02 2.30
N ARG A 112 -16.52 15.47 1.48
CA ARG A 112 -16.20 14.43 0.48
C ARG A 112 -15.13 14.92 -0.49
N ASP A 113 -15.36 16.09 -1.09
CA ASP A 113 -14.45 16.65 -2.10
C ASP A 113 -13.09 17.01 -1.49
N ALA A 114 -13.06 17.52 -0.25
CA ALA A 114 -11.83 17.72 0.50
C ALA A 114 -11.08 16.40 0.79
N THR A 115 -11.81 15.33 1.14
CA THR A 115 -11.22 13.99 1.35
C THR A 115 -10.60 13.46 0.05
N ALA A 116 -11.32 13.56 -1.07
CA ALA A 116 -10.82 13.14 -2.38
C ALA A 116 -9.57 13.94 -2.80
N ALA A 117 -9.54 15.25 -2.54
CA ALA A 117 -8.39 16.09 -2.85
C ALA A 117 -7.14 15.70 -2.03
N VAL A 118 -7.30 15.31 -0.76
CA VAL A 118 -6.16 14.81 0.04
C VAL A 118 -5.67 13.46 -0.48
N LEU A 119 -6.59 12.57 -0.91
CA LEU A 119 -6.21 11.31 -1.56
C LEU A 119 -5.46 11.54 -2.87
N ASP A 120 -5.90 12.47 -3.73
CA ASP A 120 -5.15 12.81 -4.95
C ASP A 120 -3.73 13.28 -4.62
N ALA A 121 -3.58 14.12 -3.58
CA ALA A 121 -2.31 14.65 -3.15
C ALA A 121 -1.36 13.58 -2.60
N LEU A 122 -1.87 12.42 -2.19
CA LEU A 122 -1.09 11.27 -1.73
C LEU A 122 -0.58 10.38 -2.87
N ILE A 123 -1.21 10.40 -4.05
CA ILE A 123 -0.90 9.46 -5.14
C ILE A 123 0.55 9.61 -5.62
N LEU A 124 0.96 10.82 -6.00
CA LEU A 124 2.31 11.04 -6.54
C LEU A 124 3.41 10.82 -5.49
N PRO A 125 3.33 11.38 -4.27
CA PRO A 125 4.34 11.12 -3.23
C PRO A 125 4.50 9.63 -2.91
N LEU A 126 3.39 8.88 -2.81
CA LEU A 126 3.45 7.44 -2.59
C LEU A 126 4.09 6.72 -3.78
N ALA A 127 3.66 7.02 -5.01
CA ALA A 127 4.22 6.37 -6.20
C ALA A 127 5.74 6.62 -6.34
N ASP A 128 6.17 7.86 -6.15
CA ASP A 128 7.60 8.23 -6.23
C ASP A 128 8.42 7.57 -5.12
N HIS A 129 7.87 7.51 -3.89
CA HIS A 129 8.50 6.86 -2.75
C HIS A 129 8.68 5.35 -3.00
N LEU A 130 7.60 4.64 -3.35
CA LEU A 130 7.64 3.19 -3.60
C LEU A 130 8.59 2.85 -4.75
N ALA A 131 8.57 3.62 -5.84
CA ALA A 131 9.47 3.42 -6.98
C ALA A 131 10.94 3.58 -6.58
N ARG A 132 11.27 4.63 -5.80
CA ARG A 132 12.63 4.88 -5.31
C ARG A 132 13.09 3.77 -4.38
N GLU A 133 12.21 3.30 -3.50
CA GLU A 133 12.51 2.21 -2.58
C GLU A 133 12.80 0.90 -3.35
N GLU A 134 11.94 0.54 -4.29
CA GLU A 134 12.11 -0.65 -5.13
C GLU A 134 13.39 -0.61 -5.96
N GLU A 135 13.76 0.56 -6.49
CA GLU A 135 14.94 0.74 -7.34
C GLU A 135 16.25 0.70 -6.52
N HIS A 136 16.26 1.31 -5.33
CA HIS A 136 17.51 1.59 -4.64
C HIS A 136 17.66 0.90 -3.29
N VAL A 137 16.58 0.70 -2.55
CA VAL A 137 16.63 0.19 -1.17
C VAL A 137 16.43 -1.33 -1.14
N VAL A 138 15.41 -1.82 -1.86
CA VAL A 138 15.10 -3.26 -1.92
C VAL A 138 16.32 -4.11 -2.35
N PRO A 139 17.15 -3.69 -3.33
CA PRO A 139 18.39 -4.41 -3.65
C PRO A 139 19.42 -4.45 -2.51
N LEU A 140 19.47 -3.42 -1.66
CA LEU A 140 20.34 -3.42 -0.48
C LEU A 140 19.83 -4.41 0.57
N ILE A 141 18.52 -4.43 0.81
CA ILE A 141 17.87 -5.39 1.71
C ILE A 141 18.20 -6.81 1.25
N ALA A 142 18.00 -7.11 -0.03
CA ALA A 142 18.28 -8.43 -0.61
C ALA A 142 19.74 -8.89 -0.43
N ARG A 143 20.70 -7.96 -0.42
CA ARG A 143 22.13 -8.25 -0.26
C ARG A 143 22.56 -8.51 1.17
N CYS A 144 21.90 -7.92 2.17
CA CYS A 144 22.43 -7.87 3.53
C CYS A 144 21.45 -8.26 4.63
N VAL A 145 20.16 -8.42 4.36
CA VAL A 145 19.17 -8.89 5.33
C VAL A 145 18.96 -10.40 5.15
N THR A 146 18.98 -11.14 6.25
CA THR A 146 18.80 -12.59 6.24
C THR A 146 17.33 -12.98 6.30
N SER A 147 17.01 -14.21 5.88
CA SER A 147 15.64 -14.73 5.93
C SER A 147 15.06 -14.68 7.35
N ALA A 148 15.84 -15.01 8.38
CA ALA A 148 15.39 -15.00 9.77
C ALA A 148 15.07 -13.58 10.26
N GLU A 149 15.86 -12.59 9.87
CA GLU A 149 15.58 -11.18 10.18
C GLU A 149 14.33 -10.67 9.45
N CYS A 150 14.06 -11.19 8.25
CA CYS A 150 12.81 -10.92 7.54
C CYS A 150 11.61 -11.61 8.23
N ASP A 151 11.80 -12.79 8.83
CA ASP A 151 10.74 -13.45 9.62
C ASP A 151 10.37 -12.64 10.88
N GLU A 152 11.35 -12.00 11.54
CA GLU A 152 11.10 -11.09 12.66
C GLU A 152 10.20 -9.91 12.23
N MET A 153 10.46 -9.36 11.04
CA MET A 153 9.64 -8.29 10.45
C MET A 153 8.21 -8.76 10.14
N LEU A 154 8.07 -9.94 9.51
CA LEU A 154 6.77 -10.51 9.17
C LEU A 154 5.90 -10.76 10.41
N ALA A 155 6.49 -11.08 11.55
CA ALA A 155 5.77 -11.23 12.81
C ALA A 155 5.14 -9.90 13.28
N ASP A 156 5.83 -8.76 13.12
CA ASP A 156 5.33 -7.43 13.48
C ASP A 156 4.24 -6.91 12.50
N HIS A 157 4.11 -7.51 11.31
CA HIS A 157 3.02 -7.22 10.37
C HIS A 157 1.68 -7.87 10.75
N VAL A 158 1.69 -9.02 11.44
CA VAL A 158 0.49 -9.83 11.71
C VAL A 158 0.00 -9.63 13.15
N GLU A 159 -0.48 -8.42 13.47
CA GLU A 159 -1.06 -8.13 14.79
C GLU A 159 -2.57 -8.43 14.86
N ASP A 160 -3.33 -8.15 13.79
CA ASP A 160 -4.78 -8.37 13.75
C ASP A 160 -5.11 -9.68 13.04
N THR A 161 -5.31 -10.72 13.83
CA THR A 161 -5.60 -12.06 13.32
C THR A 161 -6.98 -12.17 12.66
N GLU A 162 -7.93 -11.28 12.99
CA GLU A 162 -9.28 -11.30 12.43
C GLU A 162 -9.31 -10.69 11.03
N LEU A 163 -8.55 -9.60 10.82
CA LEU A 163 -8.43 -8.94 9.51
C LEU A 163 -7.44 -9.63 8.56
N ALA A 164 -6.61 -10.56 9.05
CA ALA A 164 -5.57 -11.20 8.24
C ALA A 164 -6.08 -11.77 6.90
N PRO A 165 -7.19 -12.54 6.82
CA PRO A 165 -7.70 -13.00 5.53
C PRO A 165 -8.01 -11.86 4.54
N LEU A 166 -8.59 -10.75 5.00
CA LEU A 166 -8.88 -9.60 4.14
C LEU A 166 -7.60 -8.90 3.69
N ILE A 167 -6.67 -8.64 4.61
CA ILE A 167 -5.40 -7.97 4.30
C ILE A 167 -4.62 -8.78 3.25
N PHE A 168 -4.48 -10.08 3.46
CA PHE A 168 -3.80 -10.95 2.49
C PHE A 168 -4.61 -11.12 1.20
N GLY A 169 -5.94 -10.99 1.25
CA GLY A 169 -6.77 -10.91 0.05
C GLY A 169 -6.47 -9.68 -0.80
N LEU A 170 -6.30 -8.51 -0.16
CA LEU A 170 -5.87 -7.27 -0.83
C LEU A 170 -4.47 -7.43 -1.46
N LEU A 171 -3.53 -8.04 -0.74
CA LEU A 171 -2.17 -8.30 -1.25
C LEU A 171 -2.19 -9.27 -2.43
N ARG A 172 -3.01 -10.32 -2.36
CA ARG A 172 -3.10 -11.39 -3.37
C ARG A 172 -3.61 -10.90 -4.72
N TYR A 173 -4.48 -9.89 -4.76
CA TYR A 173 -5.33 -9.62 -5.92
C TYR A 173 -4.59 -9.44 -7.25
N ASP A 174 -3.44 -8.76 -7.23
CA ASP A 174 -2.55 -8.58 -8.39
C ASP A 174 -1.19 -9.27 -8.21
N ALA A 175 -1.07 -10.10 -7.18
CA ALA A 175 0.18 -10.76 -6.86
C ALA A 175 0.50 -11.88 -7.84
N ASP A 176 1.79 -12.11 -8.05
CA ASP A 176 2.27 -13.42 -8.49
C ASP A 176 1.82 -14.49 -7.48
N PRO A 177 1.06 -15.52 -7.89
CA PRO A 177 0.52 -16.52 -6.98
C PRO A 177 1.59 -17.32 -6.22
N ASP A 178 2.77 -17.53 -6.82
CA ASP A 178 3.87 -18.25 -6.20
C ASP A 178 4.55 -17.38 -5.14
N VAL A 179 4.77 -16.09 -5.43
CA VAL A 179 5.30 -15.14 -4.45
C VAL A 179 4.35 -15.00 -3.27
N PHE A 180 3.05 -14.87 -3.53
CA PHE A 180 2.05 -14.80 -2.47
C PHE A 180 2.08 -16.05 -1.59
N ARG A 181 2.05 -17.23 -2.20
CA ARG A 181 2.07 -18.51 -1.47
C ARG A 181 3.34 -18.65 -0.62
N MET A 182 4.51 -18.41 -1.19
CA MET A 182 5.79 -18.48 -0.47
C MET A 182 5.83 -17.51 0.72
N THR A 183 5.25 -16.32 0.57
CA THR A 183 5.15 -15.33 1.66
C THR A 183 4.25 -15.85 2.78
N VAL A 184 3.06 -16.36 2.44
CA VAL A 184 2.08 -16.81 3.42
C VAL A 184 2.51 -18.08 4.16
N GLU A 185 3.24 -18.99 3.51
CA GLU A 185 3.72 -20.24 4.12
C GLU A 185 4.60 -20.01 5.36
N ARG A 186 5.22 -18.83 5.48
CA ARG A 186 6.08 -18.43 6.60
C ARG A 186 5.29 -17.90 7.81
N LEU A 187 3.98 -17.70 7.68
CA LEU A 187 3.16 -17.06 8.70
C LEU A 187 2.47 -18.07 9.63
N PRO A 188 2.22 -17.69 10.90
CA PRO A 188 1.47 -18.53 11.85
C PRO A 188 0.05 -18.87 11.37
N LEU A 189 -0.63 -17.92 10.70
CA LEU A 189 -2.03 -18.03 10.25
C LEU A 189 -2.19 -18.55 8.81
N ARG A 190 -1.14 -19.13 8.23
CA ARG A 190 -1.09 -19.52 6.81
C ARG A 190 -2.31 -20.28 6.31
N SER A 191 -2.83 -21.24 7.09
CA SER A 191 -3.99 -22.05 6.66
C SER A 191 -5.25 -21.21 6.49
N ALA A 192 -5.55 -20.35 7.47
CA ALA A 192 -6.70 -19.46 7.40
C ALA A 192 -6.56 -18.43 6.26
N ILE A 193 -5.35 -17.91 6.04
CA ILE A 193 -5.07 -16.98 4.95
C ILE A 193 -5.27 -17.65 3.59
N LEU A 194 -4.62 -18.80 3.35
CA LEU A 194 -4.70 -19.52 2.07
C LEU A 194 -6.13 -19.96 1.74
N GLU A 195 -6.91 -20.34 2.75
CA GLU A 195 -8.30 -20.77 2.57
C GLU A 195 -9.25 -19.60 2.29
N ARG A 196 -9.06 -18.46 2.98
CA ARG A 196 -10.08 -17.41 3.04
C ARG A 196 -9.74 -16.10 2.34
N SER A 197 -8.49 -15.88 1.92
CA SER A 197 -8.06 -14.56 1.43
C SER A 197 -8.83 -14.09 0.20
N GLU A 198 -9.07 -14.99 -0.74
CA GLU A 198 -9.78 -14.69 -1.99
C GLU A 198 -11.24 -14.33 -1.72
N GLN A 199 -11.94 -15.14 -0.93
CA GLN A 199 -13.33 -14.88 -0.54
C GLN A 199 -13.45 -13.60 0.29
N ALA A 200 -12.55 -13.39 1.26
CA ALA A 200 -12.57 -12.20 2.11
C ALA A 200 -12.39 -10.91 1.30
N PHE A 201 -11.47 -10.91 0.33
CA PHE A 201 -11.31 -9.80 -0.59
C PHE A 201 -12.54 -9.63 -1.50
N ALA A 202 -13.06 -10.70 -2.11
CA ALA A 202 -14.22 -10.63 -2.99
C ALA A 202 -15.45 -10.04 -2.28
N GLU A 203 -15.73 -10.47 -1.05
CA GLU A 203 -16.82 -9.93 -0.23
C GLU A 203 -16.60 -8.47 0.14
N HIS A 204 -15.36 -8.09 0.48
CA HIS A 204 -15.01 -6.71 0.78
C HIS A 204 -15.10 -5.81 -0.45
N ALA A 205 -14.59 -6.28 -1.58
CA ALA A 205 -14.64 -5.58 -2.84
C ALA A 205 -16.08 -5.38 -3.32
N GLN A 206 -16.95 -6.39 -3.14
CA GLN A 206 -18.38 -6.24 -3.44
C GLN A 206 -19.02 -5.11 -2.62
N ARG A 207 -18.64 -4.95 -1.35
CA ARG A 207 -19.12 -3.84 -0.50
C ARG A 207 -18.53 -2.50 -0.92
N VAL A 208 -17.25 -2.46 -1.27
CA VAL A 208 -16.52 -1.21 -1.55
C VAL A 208 -16.71 -0.73 -2.98
N TYR A 209 -16.52 -1.58 -3.99
CA TYR A 209 -16.58 -1.21 -5.42
C TYR A 209 -17.90 -1.57 -6.08
N GLY A 210 -18.78 -2.32 -5.41
CA GLY A 210 -20.00 -2.86 -6.02
C GLY A 210 -19.74 -4.07 -6.93
N THR A 211 -18.51 -4.60 -6.94
CA THR A 211 -18.10 -5.80 -7.68
C THR A 211 -17.08 -6.59 -6.86
N ALA A 212 -17.15 -7.92 -6.93
CA ALA A 212 -16.16 -8.81 -6.33
C ALA A 212 -14.79 -8.77 -7.03
N THR A 213 -14.75 -8.26 -8.27
CA THR A 213 -13.54 -8.18 -9.11
C THR A 213 -13.37 -6.75 -9.62
N PRO A 214 -12.87 -5.82 -8.78
CA PRO A 214 -12.60 -4.45 -9.21
C PRO A 214 -11.49 -4.43 -10.28
N PRO A 215 -11.34 -3.32 -11.03
CA PRO A 215 -10.25 -3.21 -12.00
C PRO A 215 -8.89 -3.52 -11.35
N HIS A 216 -8.03 -4.20 -12.11
CA HIS A 216 -6.63 -4.38 -11.72
C HIS A 216 -5.89 -3.04 -11.81
N ALA A 217 -4.78 -2.90 -11.07
CA ALA A 217 -3.91 -1.73 -11.23
C ALA A 217 -3.54 -1.56 -12.72
N PRO A 218 -3.52 -0.33 -13.26
CA PRO A 218 -2.96 -0.13 -14.59
C PRO A 218 -1.52 -0.66 -14.58
N GLY A 219 -1.22 -1.60 -15.48
CA GLY A 219 0.15 -2.09 -15.65
C GLY A 219 1.09 -0.94 -15.99
N PRO A 220 2.42 -1.14 -15.90
CA PRO A 220 3.37 -0.14 -16.37
C PRO A 220 3.00 0.27 -17.81
N PRO A 221 3.15 1.56 -18.19
CA PRO A 221 2.86 2.00 -19.55
C PRO A 221 3.61 1.11 -20.53
N SER A 222 2.90 0.60 -21.53
CA SER A 222 3.53 -0.17 -22.60
C SER A 222 4.56 0.72 -23.31
N PRO A 223 5.75 0.21 -23.70
CA PRO A 223 6.73 0.98 -24.48
C PRO A 223 6.18 1.46 -25.83
N ALA A 224 4.97 1.07 -26.22
CA ALA A 224 4.26 1.55 -27.40
C ALA A 224 3.63 2.95 -27.22
N ASP A 225 3.44 3.42 -25.99
CA ASP A 225 2.89 4.75 -25.71
C ASP A 225 4.02 5.77 -25.57
N GLY A 226 4.82 5.90 -26.64
CA GLY A 226 5.79 6.98 -26.79
C GLY A 226 5.09 8.34 -26.84
N PRO A 227 5.79 9.44 -26.48
CA PRO A 227 5.20 10.77 -26.47
C PRO A 227 4.69 11.10 -27.87
N CYS A 228 3.39 11.42 -27.95
CA CYS A 228 2.77 11.95 -29.15
C CYS A 228 3.59 13.17 -29.61
N SER A 229 4.34 13.00 -30.71
CA SER A 229 5.18 14.04 -31.29
C SER A 229 4.32 15.26 -31.63
N LEU A 230 4.48 16.32 -30.84
CA LEU A 230 4.08 17.67 -31.25
C LEU A 230 5.07 18.16 -32.31
N THR A 231 4.84 17.75 -33.56
CA THR A 231 5.37 18.45 -34.74
C THR A 231 4.20 19.07 -35.48
N GLY A 232 4.05 20.39 -35.38
CA GLY A 232 3.04 21.10 -36.16
C GLY A 232 2.82 22.55 -35.80
N ILE A 233 3.87 23.38 -35.70
CA ILE A 233 3.75 24.83 -35.99
C ILE A 233 5.04 25.29 -36.69
N ALA A 234 4.96 25.44 -38.01
CA ALA A 234 5.64 26.44 -38.81
C ALA A 234 4.80 26.67 -40.08
#